data_AF-A0A0M9ZGY8-F1
#
_entry.id   AF-A0A0M9ZGY8-F1
#
_cell.length_a   1.000
_cell.length_b   1.000
_cell.length_c   1.000
_cell.angle_alpha   90.00
_cell.angle_beta   90.00
_cell.angle_gamma   90.00
#
_symmetry.space_group_name_H-M   'P 1'
#
loop_
_entity.id
_entity.type
_entity.pdbx_description
1 polymer ?
#
loop_
_entity_poly.entity_id
_entity_poly.type
_entity_poly.pdbx_seq_one_letter_code
_entity_poly.pdbx_strand_id
1 'polypeptide(L)' 'ATTITYHPPHTPLISTVTGQLATTQQLTSPHYWTQQIRQPVRFTDALTTLHTAGTTTHLEIGPDTVLTTLT' A
#
# COMPACT_ATOMS: atom_id res chain seq x y z
N ALA A 1 -14.82 7.18 -21.78
CA ALA A 1 -14.16 6.67 -20.55
C ALA A 1 -14.81 7.36 -19.36
N THR A 2 -15.35 6.59 -18.42
CA THR A 2 -15.86 7.14 -17.15
C THR A 2 -14.67 7.48 -16.26
N THR A 3 -14.57 8.74 -15.83
CA THR A 3 -13.49 9.22 -14.94
C THR A 3 -13.85 8.91 -13.50
N ILE A 4 -12.93 8.29 -12.76
CA ILE A 4 -13.07 8.04 -11.32
C ILE A 4 -12.66 9.31 -10.55
N THR A 5 -13.42 9.68 -9.53
CA THR A 5 -13.03 10.73 -8.57
C THR A 5 -12.20 10.11 -7.46
N TYR A 6 -11.02 10.68 -7.19
CA TYR A 6 -10.15 10.22 -6.12
C TYR A 6 -10.30 11.11 -4.89
N HIS A 7 -10.38 10.49 -3.72
CA HIS A 7 -10.51 11.19 -2.44
C HIS A 7 -9.28 10.96 -1.56
N PRO A 8 -8.90 11.94 -0.72
CA PRO A 8 -7.85 11.75 0.27
C PRO A 8 -8.12 10.55 1.18
N PRO A 9 -7.10 9.74 1.50
CA PRO A 9 -7.27 8.63 2.43
C PRO A 9 -7.51 9.15 3.85
N HIS A 10 -8.38 8.48 4.60
CA HIS A 10 -8.57 8.73 6.04
C HIS A 10 -7.68 7.84 6.91
N THR A 11 -7.23 6.71 6.38
CA THR A 11 -6.30 5.78 7.05
C THR A 11 -4.95 5.83 6.34
N PRO A 12 -3.83 5.97 7.06
CA PRO A 12 -2.49 5.90 6.48
C PRO A 12 -2.29 4.60 5.68
N LEU A 13 -1.67 4.70 4.51
CA LEU A 13 -1.41 3.56 3.63
C LEU A 13 0.08 3.51 3.29
N ILE A 14 0.71 2.35 3.46
CA ILE A 14 2.07 2.09 2.97
C ILE A 14 1.97 1.64 1.51
N SER A 15 2.57 2.39 0.59
CA SER A 15 2.56 2.04 -0.83
C SER A 15 3.52 0.88 -1.06
N THR A 16 3.06 -0.17 -1.74
CA THR A 16 3.92 -1.26 -2.20
C THR A 16 4.71 -0.91 -3.45
N VAL A 17 4.48 0.26 -4.07
CA VAL A 17 5.32 0.78 -5.16
C VAL A 17 6.60 1.41 -4.61
N THR A 18 6.46 2.18 -3.53
CA THR A 18 7.60 2.89 -2.91
C THR A 18 8.19 2.13 -1.73
N GLY A 19 7.41 1.26 -1.10
CA GLY A 19 7.76 0.63 0.18
C GLY A 19 7.71 1.61 1.35
N GLN A 20 6.99 2.74 1.24
CA GLN A 20 6.97 3.84 2.22
C GLN A 20 5.55 4.37 2.42
N LEU A 21 5.34 5.21 3.44
CA LEU A 21 4.06 5.89 3.65
C LEU A 21 3.66 6.70 2.40
N ALA A 22 2.49 6.41 1.85
CA ALA A 22 1.98 7.06 0.66
C ALA A 22 1.47 8.47 1.00
N THR A 23 1.68 9.41 0.09
CA THR A 23 1.12 10.76 0.21
C THR A 23 -0.29 10.83 -0.36
N THR A 24 -1.09 11.78 0.13
CA THR A 24 -2.41 12.07 -0.45
C THR A 24 -2.30 12.35 -1.95
N GLN A 25 -1.31 13.15 -2.38
CA GLN A 25 -1.11 13.48 -3.79
C GLN A 25 -0.84 12.25 -4.66
N GLN A 26 -0.11 11.25 -4.13
CA GLN A 26 0.12 9.99 -4.84
C GLN A 26 -1.20 9.23 -5.00
N LEU A 27 -1.93 9.02 -3.91
CA LEU A 27 -3.14 8.19 -3.92
C LEU A 27 -4.31 8.83 -4.66
N THR A 28 -4.35 10.17 -4.74
CA THR A 28 -5.34 10.91 -5.52
C THR A 28 -4.93 11.17 -6.98
N SER A 29 -3.85 10.54 -7.45
CA SER A 29 -3.39 10.65 -8.84
C SER A 29 -3.68 9.37 -9.62
N PRO A 30 -4.35 9.45 -10.79
CA PRO A 30 -4.49 8.30 -11.69
C PRO A 30 -3.15 7.69 -12.10
N HIS A 31 -2.09 8.51 -12.20
CA HIS A 31 -0.77 8.05 -12.61
C HIS A 31 -0.19 7.02 -11.64
N TYR A 32 -0.37 7.23 -10.33
CA TYR A 32 0.10 6.31 -9.30
C TYR A 32 -0.46 4.89 -9.53
N TRP A 33 -1.76 4.77 -9.82
CA TRP A 33 -2.40 3.48 -10.05
C TRP A 33 -1.92 2.80 -11.33
N THR A 34 -1.65 3.56 -12.39
CA THR A 34 -1.04 3.00 -13.61
C THR A 34 0.40 2.53 -13.37
N GLN A 35 1.15 3.21 -12.50
CA GLN A 35 2.48 2.78 -12.10
C GLN A 35 2.41 1.53 -11.21
N GLN A 36 1.47 1.45 -10.28
CA GLN A 36 1.31 0.31 -9.38
C GLN A 36 1.13 -1.01 -10.13
N ILE A 37 0.41 -1.01 -11.25
CA ILE A 37 0.21 -2.20 -12.08
C ILE A 37 1.52 -2.65 -12.77
N ARG A 38 2.47 -1.73 -12.97
CA ARG A 38 3.69 -1.95 -13.76
C ARG A 38 4.94 -2.17 -12.92
N GLN A 39 4.99 -1.59 -11.73
CA GLN A 39 6.17 -1.62 -10.87
C GLN A 39 6.15 -2.85 -9.95
N PRO A 40 7.34 -3.33 -9.51
CA PRO A 40 7.42 -4.43 -8.56
C PRO A 40 6.68 -4.12 -7.25
N VAL A 41 6.11 -5.17 -6.65
CA VAL A 41 5.51 -5.09 -5.32
C VAL A 41 6.62 -5.19 -4.27
N ARG A 42 6.94 -4.09 -3.62
CA ARG A 42 7.96 -3.95 -2.57
C ARG A 42 7.39 -4.32 -1.19
N PHE A 43 6.91 -5.55 -1.05
CA PHE A 43 6.21 -6.01 0.16
C PHE A 43 7.11 -5.98 1.41
N THR A 44 8.34 -6.50 1.32
CA THR A 44 9.31 -6.51 2.43
C THR A 44 9.66 -5.09 2.90
N ASP A 45 9.82 -4.15 1.96
CA ASP A 45 10.10 -2.75 2.29
C ASP A 45 8.90 -2.14 3.05
N ALA A 46 7.67 -2.43 2.61
CA ALA A 46 6.46 -1.98 3.28
C ALA A 46 6.32 -2.53 4.71
N LEU A 47 6.61 -3.81 4.92
CA LEU A 47 6.65 -4.42 6.27
C LEU A 47 7.74 -3.79 7.15
N THR A 48 8.92 -3.53 6.59
CA THR A 48 10.02 -2.87 7.31
C THR A 48 9.61 -1.47 7.76
N THR A 49 8.86 -0.73 6.94
CA THR A 49 8.30 0.57 7.32
C THR A 49 7.28 0.44 8.46
N LEU A 50 6.37 -0.54 8.41
CA LEU A 50 5.42 -0.79 9.50
C LEU A 50 6.12 -1.14 10.81
N HIS A 51 7.12 -2.02 10.75
CA HIS A 51 7.93 -2.40 11.90
C HIS A 51 8.64 -1.18 12.51
N THR A 52 9.26 -0.36 11.67
CA THR A 52 9.93 0.89 12.09
C THR A 52 8.95 1.89 12.71
N ALA A 53 7.70 1.91 12.25
CA ALA A 53 6.62 2.70 12.84
C ALA A 53 6.06 2.10 14.15
N GLY A 54 6.60 0.98 14.64
CA GLY A 54 6.20 0.34 15.89
C GLY A 54 4.99 -0.58 15.78
N THR A 55 4.61 -1.00 14.57
CA THR A 55 3.50 -1.94 14.39
C THR A 55 3.89 -3.33 14.88
N THR A 56 3.10 -3.89 15.80
CA THR A 56 3.35 -5.21 16.41
C THR A 56 2.28 -6.24 16.10
N THR A 57 1.13 -5.82 15.56
CA THR A 57 -0.01 -6.68 15.26
C THR A 57 -0.41 -6.49 13.81
N HIS A 58 -0.54 -7.61 13.09
CA HIS A 58 -0.96 -7.64 11.70
C HIS A 58 -2.23 -8.49 11.58
N LEU A 59 -3.18 -8.04 10.75
CA LEU A 59 -4.38 -8.78 10.42
C LEU A 59 -4.44 -8.91 8.89
N GLU A 60 -4.35 -10.13 8.39
CA GLU A 60 -4.55 -10.42 6.98
C GLU A 60 -6.05 -10.49 6.65
N ILE A 61 -6.44 -9.80 5.59
CA ILE A 61 -7.82 -9.77 5.10
C ILE A 61 -7.82 -10.40 3.71
N GLY A 62 -8.26 -11.66 3.64
CA GLY A 62 -8.32 -12.44 2.42
C GLY A 62 -8.92 -13.82 2.68
N PRO A 63 -9.24 -14.58 1.62
CA PRO A 63 -9.79 -15.93 1.75
C PRO A 63 -8.76 -16.93 2.28
N ASP A 64 -7.46 -16.67 2.08
CA ASP A 64 -6.34 -17.53 2.45
C ASP A 64 -5.30 -16.75 3.27
N THR A 65 -4.44 -17.45 4.02
CA THR A 65 -3.41 -16.87 4.90
C THR A 65 -2.04 -16.85 4.23
N VAL A 66 -1.87 -16.05 3.18
CA VAL A 66 -0.60 -15.99 2.44
C VAL A 66 0.34 -14.97 3.06
N LEU A 67 -0.13 -13.74 3.27
CA LEU A 67 0.71 -12.63 3.74
C LEU A 67 1.25 -12.87 5.14
N THR A 68 0.44 -13.44 6.04
CA THR A 68 0.83 -13.72 7.43
C THR A 68 1.99 -14.74 7.50
N THR A 69 2.16 -15.58 6.49
CA THR A 69 3.30 -16.52 6.42
C THR A 69 4.59 -15.87 5.91
N LEU A 70 4.51 -14.64 5.39
CA LEU A 70 5.61 -13.88 4.80
C LEU A 70 6.04 -12.68 5.68
N THR A 71 5.37 -12.46 6.82
CA THR A 71 5.65 -11.40 7.80
C THR A 71 6.52 -11.90 8.93
#